data_AF-A0A950EDV9-F1
#
_entry.id   AF-A0A950EDV9-F1
#
_cell.length_a   1.000
_cell.length_b   1.000
_cell.length_c   1.000
_cell.angle_alpha   90.00
_cell.angle_beta   90.00
_cell.angle_gamma   90.00
#
_symmetry.space_group_name_H-M   'P 1'
#
loop_
_entity.id
_entity.type
_entity.pdbx_description
1 polymer ?
#
loop_
_entity_poly.entity_id
_entity_poly.type
_entity_poly.pdbx_seq_one_letter_code
_entity_poly.pdbx_strand_id
1 'polypeptide(L)'
;MVDEQARRRVTFNEGTRIRLADGQFWSLPGRWSDHADPEYDATFVAIFEAEDVAERLRAELALTILLLSRNYDLTPEQFQELLGFPPDSPSLLEMQRAVHEMVLGFR
;
A
#
# COMPACT_ATOMS: atom_id res chain seq x y z
N MET A 1 11.69 -12.99 -5.97
CA MET A 1 11.85 -11.53 -6.00
C MET A 1 11.18 -11.02 -7.26
N VAL A 2 10.06 -10.32 -7.09
CA VAL A 2 9.28 -9.76 -8.19
C VAL A 2 10.04 -8.56 -8.78
N ASP A 3 10.15 -8.49 -10.11
CA ASP A 3 10.71 -7.32 -10.79
C ASP A 3 9.67 -6.20 -10.83
N GLU A 4 9.92 -5.13 -10.08
CA GLU A 4 9.01 -3.98 -9.95
C GLU A 4 8.75 -3.29 -11.29
N GLN A 5 9.79 -3.07 -12.11
CA GLN A 5 9.66 -2.34 -13.38
C GLN A 5 8.88 -3.16 -14.40
N ALA A 6 9.14 -4.47 -14.47
CA ALA A 6 8.41 -5.37 -15.36
C ALA A 6 6.92 -5.51 -15.01
N ARG A 7 6.51 -5.14 -13.79
CA ARG A 7 5.12 -5.22 -13.33
C ARG A 7 4.35 -3.93 -13.47
N ARG A 8 5.00 -2.81 -13.79
CA ARG A 8 4.32 -1.52 -13.94
C ARG A 8 3.25 -1.58 -15.02
N ARG A 9 2.05 -1.13 -14.68
CA ARG A 9 0.98 -0.89 -15.65
C ARG A 9 1.35 0.33 -16.52
N VAL A 10 0.73 0.44 -17.69
CA VAL A 10 0.87 1.61 -18.56
C VAL A 10 0.40 2.91 -17.90
N THR A 11 -0.48 2.80 -16.90
CA THR A 11 -1.01 3.90 -16.08
C THR A 11 -0.17 4.19 -14.83
N PHE A 12 1.06 3.68 -14.76
CA PHE A 12 1.93 3.85 -13.61
C PHE A 12 2.06 5.33 -13.22
N ASN A 13 1.81 5.61 -11.95
CA ASN A 13 1.95 6.94 -11.37
C ASN A 13 2.89 6.88 -10.17
N GLU A 14 3.97 7.67 -10.21
CA GLU A 14 4.93 7.74 -9.12
C GLU A 14 4.28 8.43 -7.89
N GLY A 15 4.50 7.87 -6.71
CA GLY A 15 3.99 8.39 -5.44
C GLY A 15 4.93 8.04 -4.29
N THR A 16 4.38 7.78 -3.11
CA THR A 16 5.19 7.44 -1.93
C THR A 16 5.89 6.12 -2.14
N ARG A 17 7.22 6.10 -2.02
CA ARG A 17 8.02 4.88 -2.15
C ARG A 17 8.15 4.18 -0.81
N ILE A 18 7.64 2.96 -0.73
CA ILE A 18 7.66 2.14 0.49
C ILE A 18 8.47 0.87 0.23
N ARG A 19 9.28 0.46 1.20
CA ARG A 19 10.03 -0.79 1.14
C ARG A 19 9.11 -1.97 1.51
N LEU A 20 9.04 -2.98 0.65
CA LEU A 20 8.22 -4.18 0.87
C LEU A 20 9.08 -5.37 1.35
N ALA A 21 8.45 -6.53 1.56
CA ALA A 21 9.08 -7.70 2.18
C ALA A 21 10.25 -8.27 1.34
N ASP A 22 10.26 -8.00 0.04
CA ASP A 22 11.35 -8.35 -0.87
C ASP A 22 12.57 -7.42 -0.73
N GLY A 23 12.50 -6.39 0.11
CA GLY A 23 13.56 -5.41 0.34
C GLY A 23 13.64 -4.32 -0.74
N GLN A 24 12.79 -4.37 -1.77
CA GLN A 24 12.73 -3.37 -2.84
C GLN A 24 11.76 -2.23 -2.49
N PHE A 25 11.94 -1.09 -3.16
CA PHE A 25 11.05 0.07 -3.02
C PHE A 25 9.98 0.09 -4.11
N TRP A 26 8.72 0.09 -3.68
CA TRP A 26 7.55 0.12 -4.52
C TRP A 26 6.83 1.47 -4.36
N SER A 27 6.42 2.06 -5.48
CA SER A 27 5.66 3.32 -5.51
C SER A 27 4.16 3.07 -5.26
N LEU A 28 3.61 3.66 -4.21
CA LEU A 28 2.16 3.76 -3.95
C LEU A 28 1.64 5.11 -4.47
N PRO A 29 0.72 5.12 -5.45
CA PRO A 29 0.17 6.38 -5.96
C PRO A 29 -0.73 7.03 -4.90
N GLY A 30 -0.92 8.34 -4.99
CA GLY A 30 -1.93 9.04 -4.20
C GLY A 30 -3.36 8.81 -4.72
N ARG A 31 -4.32 9.47 -4.07
CA ARG A 31 -5.70 9.59 -4.59
C ARG A 31 -5.67 10.13 -6.02
N TRP A 32 -6.54 9.63 -6.90
CA TRP A 32 -6.70 10.25 -8.21
C TRP A 32 -7.29 11.67 -8.06
N SER A 33 -6.64 12.66 -8.66
CA SER A 33 -7.07 14.07 -8.59
C SER A 33 -8.28 14.36 -9.49
N ASP A 34 -8.39 13.64 -10.59
CA ASP A 34 -9.25 14.04 -11.71
C ASP A 34 -10.64 13.37 -11.66
N HIS A 35 -10.84 12.44 -10.72
CA HIS A 35 -12.06 11.64 -10.61
C HIS A 35 -12.48 11.38 -9.15
N ALA A 36 -13.75 11.04 -8.98
CA ALA A 36 -14.23 10.43 -7.74
C ALA A 36 -13.51 9.10 -7.54
N ASP A 37 -13.04 8.86 -6.32
CA ASP A 37 -12.22 7.71 -6.00
C ASP A 37 -12.83 6.95 -4.80
N PRO A 38 -14.01 6.34 -4.98
CA PRO A 38 -14.80 5.81 -3.88
C PRO A 38 -14.11 4.67 -3.13
N GLU A 39 -13.31 3.85 -3.82
CA GLU A 39 -12.54 2.78 -3.18
C GLU A 39 -11.43 3.33 -2.28
N TYR A 40 -10.71 4.36 -2.76
CA TYR A 40 -9.71 5.05 -1.95
C TYR A 40 -10.37 5.76 -0.76
N ASP A 41 -11.43 6.52 -1.03
CA ASP A 41 -12.15 7.32 -0.03
C ASP A 41 -12.76 6.39 1.05
N ALA A 42 -13.36 5.25 0.67
CA ALA A 42 -13.87 4.26 1.62
C ALA A 42 -12.76 3.64 2.48
N THR A 43 -11.59 3.37 1.91
CA THR A 43 -10.48 2.82 2.67
C THR A 43 -9.90 3.85 3.65
N PHE A 44 -9.84 5.12 3.25
CA PHE A 44 -9.48 6.23 4.14
C PHE A 44 -10.46 6.37 5.30
N VAL A 45 -11.77 6.33 5.03
CA VAL A 45 -12.81 6.34 6.08
C VAL A 45 -12.59 5.18 7.05
N ALA A 46 -12.39 3.95 6.56
CA ALA A 46 -12.16 2.79 7.41
C ALA A 46 -10.90 2.92 8.28
N ILE A 47 -9.83 3.58 7.79
CA ILE A 47 -8.62 3.85 8.60
C ILE A 47 -8.92 4.82 9.76
N PHE A 48 -9.72 5.86 9.51
CA PHE A 48 -10.05 6.87 10.53
C PHE A 48 -11.14 6.43 11.51
N GLU A 49 -12.04 5.55 11.09
CA GLU A 49 -13.10 5.00 11.92
C GLU A 49 -12.69 3.73 12.69
N ALA A 50 -11.49 3.19 12.43
CA ALA A 50 -10.98 2.01 13.13
C ALA A 50 -10.96 2.20 14.66
N GLU A 51 -11.55 1.24 15.38
CA GLU A 51 -11.69 1.32 16.84
C GLU A 51 -10.40 0.89 17.55
N ASP A 52 -9.63 0.00 16.92
CA ASP A 52 -8.40 -0.54 17.47
C ASP A 52 -7.25 -0.62 16.45
N VAL A 53 -6.06 -0.96 16.97
CA VAL A 53 -4.84 -1.05 16.16
C VAL A 53 -4.95 -2.15 15.10
N ALA A 54 -5.62 -3.26 15.38
CA ALA A 54 -5.75 -4.37 14.43
C ALA A 54 -6.69 -4.00 13.27
N GLU A 55 -7.80 -3.32 13.54
CA GLU A 55 -8.69 -2.77 12.52
C GLU A 55 -7.98 -1.76 11.64
N ARG A 56 -7.24 -0.82 12.26
CA ARG A 56 -6.46 0.17 11.52
C ARG A 56 -5.43 -0.49 10.61
N LEU A 57 -4.67 -1.46 11.11
CA LEU A 57 -3.67 -2.19 10.32
C LEU A 57 -4.30 -2.97 9.15
N ARG A 58 -5.50 -3.53 9.34
CA ARG A 58 -6.24 -4.18 8.23
C ARG A 58 -6.69 -3.17 7.18
N ALA A 59 -7.17 -2.00 7.60
CA ALA A 59 -7.57 -0.94 6.69
C ALA A 59 -6.37 -0.35 5.92
N GLU A 60 -5.23 -0.13 6.58
CA GLU A 60 -3.96 0.29 5.96
C GLU A 60 -3.41 -0.78 4.99
N LEU A 61 -3.55 -2.06 5.31
CA LEU A 61 -3.21 -3.16 4.39
C LEU A 61 -4.12 -3.15 3.16
N ALA A 62 -5.43 -2.97 3.34
CA ALA A 62 -6.37 -2.87 2.22
C ALA A 62 -6.03 -1.68 1.31
N LEU A 63 -5.65 -0.53 1.89
CA LEU A 63 -5.21 0.64 1.14
C LEU A 63 -3.94 0.32 0.34
N THR A 64 -2.96 -0.33 0.99
CA THR A 64 -1.70 -0.70 0.35
C THR A 64 -1.95 -1.62 -0.86
N ILE A 65 -2.83 -2.61 -0.73
CA ILE A 65 -3.21 -3.52 -1.82
C ILE A 65 -3.89 -2.75 -2.96
N LEU A 66 -4.85 -1.86 -2.64
CA LEU A 66 -5.54 -1.02 -3.62
C LEU A 66 -4.54 -0.15 -4.40
N LEU A 67 -3.61 0.48 -3.71
CA LEU A 67 -2.64 1.38 -4.31
C LEU A 67 -1.62 0.63 -5.18
N LEU A 68 -1.16 -0.54 -4.74
CA LEU A 68 -0.32 -1.43 -5.55
C LEU A 68 -1.05 -1.92 -6.80
N SER A 69 -2.32 -2.33 -6.70
CA SER A 69 -3.06 -2.87 -7.85
C SER A 69 -3.27 -1.84 -8.96
N ARG A 70 -3.29 -0.54 -8.63
CA ARG A 70 -3.35 0.58 -9.60
C ARG A 70 -2.07 0.75 -10.40
N ASN A 71 -0.92 0.57 -9.76
CA ASN A 71 0.37 0.78 -10.40
C ASN A 71 0.95 -0.49 -11.03
N TYR A 72 0.56 -1.67 -10.55
CA TYR A 72 1.21 -2.91 -10.92
C TYR A 72 0.22 -4.02 -11.30
N ASP A 73 0.64 -4.87 -12.23
CA ASP A 73 -0.06 -6.10 -12.60
C ASP A 73 0.51 -7.28 -11.79
N LEU A 74 0.00 -7.42 -10.56
CA LEU A 74 0.45 -8.40 -9.57
C LEU A 74 -0.57 -9.53 -9.40
N THR A 75 -0.09 -10.76 -9.31
CA THR A 75 -0.92 -11.92 -8.94
C THR A 75 -1.10 -12.00 -7.42
N PRO A 76 -2.09 -12.77 -6.91
CA PRO A 76 -2.27 -12.98 -5.47
C PRO A 76 -1.01 -13.52 -4.78
N GLU A 77 -0.27 -14.43 -5.43
CA GLU A 77 0.98 -14.99 -4.90
C GLU A 77 2.07 -13.91 -4.79
N GLN A 78 2.10 -12.97 -5.73
CA GLN A 78 3.03 -11.84 -5.67
C GLN A 78 2.65 -10.85 -4.58
N PHE A 79 1.36 -10.61 -4.34
CA PHE A 79 0.93 -9.86 -3.16
C PHE A 79 1.38 -10.55 -1.86
N GLN A 80 1.26 -11.87 -1.78
CA GLN A 80 1.75 -12.63 -0.63
C GLN A 80 3.28 -12.54 -0.48
N GLU A 81 4.05 -12.60 -1.57
CA GLU A 81 5.50 -12.43 -1.52
C GLU A 81 5.90 -11.01 -1.06
N LEU A 82 5.19 -9.98 -1.52
CA LEU A 82 5.51 -8.59 -1.24
C LEU A 82 5.03 -8.09 0.14
N LEU A 83 3.91 -8.62 0.63
CA LEU A 83 3.29 -8.20 1.89
C LEU A 83 3.41 -9.26 3.00
N GLY A 84 3.97 -10.43 2.70
CA GLY A 84 4.20 -11.53 3.63
C GLY A 84 5.53 -11.39 4.38
N PHE A 85 5.56 -10.48 5.35
CA PHE A 85 6.72 -10.30 6.21
C PHE A 85 6.85 -11.43 7.24
N PRO A 86 8.08 -11.81 7.64
CA PRO A 86 8.27 -12.65 8.82
C PRO A 86 7.70 -11.98 10.08
N PRO A 87 7.17 -12.78 11.04
CA PRO A 87 6.77 -12.25 12.35
C PRO A 87 7.92 -11.47 13.00
N ASP A 88 7.58 -10.37 13.67
CA ASP A 88 8.51 -9.49 14.37
C ASP A 88 9.65 -8.90 13.52
N SER A 89 9.51 -8.93 12.19
CA SER A 89 10.52 -8.32 11.32
C SER A 89 10.53 -6.79 11.46
N PRO A 90 11.70 -6.16 11.62
CA PRO A 90 11.81 -4.70 11.65
C PRO A 90 11.22 -4.05 10.39
N SER A 91 11.35 -4.71 9.24
CA SER A 91 10.83 -4.23 7.96
C SER A 91 9.30 -4.16 7.90
N LEU A 92 8.58 -5.01 8.65
CA LEU A 92 7.13 -4.90 8.78
C LEU A 92 6.75 -3.59 9.51
N LEU A 93 7.45 -3.30 10.61
CA LEU A 93 7.22 -2.07 11.38
C LEU A 93 7.58 -0.81 10.56
N GLU A 94 8.65 -0.87 9.77
CA GLU A 94 9.03 0.21 8.86
C GLU A 94 7.97 0.43 7.78
N MET A 95 7.47 -0.64 7.16
CA MET A 95 6.41 -0.56 6.15
C MET A 95 5.12 0.01 6.74
N GLN A 96 4.66 -0.50 7.88
CA GLN A 96 3.46 -0.01 8.56
C GLN A 96 3.59 1.46 8.95
N ARG A 97 4.76 1.88 9.45
CA ARG A 97 5.01 3.29 9.76
C ARG A 97 4.94 4.17 8.50
N ALA A 98 5.58 3.76 7.41
CA ALA A 98 5.57 4.51 6.16
C ALA A 98 4.16 4.66 5.58
N VAL A 99 3.34 3.61 5.63
CA VAL A 99 1.92 3.66 5.21
C VAL A 99 1.12 4.59 6.13
N HIS A 100 1.32 4.49 7.44
CA HIS A 100 0.64 5.35 8.40
C HIS A 100 0.97 6.83 8.21
N GLU A 101 2.26 7.16 8.04
CA GLU A 101 2.72 8.53 7.77
C GLU A 101 2.19 9.06 6.44
N MET A 102 2.14 8.21 5.41
CA MET A 102 1.53 8.56 4.13
C MET A 102 0.06 8.96 4.32
N VAL A 103 -0.73 8.17 5.05
CA VAL A 103 -2.14 8.46 5.31
C VAL A 103 -2.31 9.79 6.06
N LEU A 104 -1.47 10.05 7.07
CA LEU A 104 -1.52 11.30 7.85
C LEU A 104 -1.07 12.54 7.07
N GLY A 105 -0.20 12.37 6.07
CA GLY A 105 0.33 13.45 5.25
C GLY A 105 -0.68 14.08 4.26
N PHE A 106 -1.84 13.44 4.05
CA PHE A 106 -2.91 13.92 3.17
C PHE A 106 -3.97 14.80 3.88
N ARG A 107 -3.58 15.51 4.94
CA ARG A 107 -4.47 16.38 5.73
C ARG A 107 -4.56 17.80 5.20
#